data_AF-A0A1L7VV48-F1
#
_entry.id   AF-A0A1L7VV48-F1
#
_cell.length_a   1.000
_cell.length_b   1.000
_cell.length_c   1.000
_cell.angle_alpha   90.00
_cell.angle_beta   90.00
_cell.angle_gamma   90.00
#
_symmetry.space_group_name_H-M   'P 1'
#
loop_
_entity.id
_entity.type
_entity.pdbx_description
1 polymer ?
#
loop_
_entity_poly.entity_id
_entity_poly.type
_entity_poly.pdbx_seq_one_letter_code
_entity_poly.pdbx_strand_id
1 'polypeptide(L)'
;MESLFYSPFITQDAFSVDLPMRKDEKSTLAPYEARYGVDAVFRGDVELQRHEILHYIRGRLEAKYIHRIWYTQFNGMHTKRDLETIQGHSALSFCNKTFPIFLFSDRISSSNRILGPLIHIAVLNYIHRIYFKPYRTDIEYDQFLAKLLRLDSIALLDDSSAARMGLVLNRAICTRADRALLDADVPGRKLYSIRPLFRALSVVIRQSDYPSCGVISDISQLRVFLVLTGSTDGLHLDIHSEIDLLKDVSEPIRLGPAQGVRTTLGTVTALIMRLQEREDGISGPKPDPLELSDDPKMHKHLYVLERFQAEKMGWGKRPLKGPSSQWVDTDKYPIWTGEGARTDVLRACLDATSTEHAMVCKCPCL
;
A
#
# COMPACT_ATOMS: atom_id res chain seq x y z
N MET A 1 23.71 26.20 10.81
CA MET A 1 22.60 26.69 9.97
C MET A 1 22.07 25.46 9.24
N GLU A 2 21.25 24.68 9.94
CA GLU A 2 20.87 23.31 9.55
C GLU A 2 19.65 23.36 8.64
N SER A 3 19.79 22.89 7.40
CA SER A 3 18.69 22.73 6.46
C SER A 3 17.76 21.63 6.96
N LEU A 4 16.53 22.03 7.34
CA LEU A 4 15.40 21.15 7.58
C LEU A 4 15.10 20.37 6.29
N PHE A 5 15.64 19.15 6.18
CA PHE A 5 15.30 18.23 5.09
C PHE A 5 13.85 17.76 5.29
N TYR A 6 12.94 18.55 4.72
CA TYR A 6 11.59 18.15 4.37
C TYR A 6 11.66 16.85 3.56
N SER A 7 10.80 15.88 3.88
CA SER A 7 10.38 14.91 2.87
C SER A 7 9.76 15.74 1.74
N PRO A 8 10.30 15.72 0.51
CA PRO A 8 9.93 16.67 -0.54
C PRO A 8 8.52 16.42 -1.12
N PHE A 9 7.68 15.61 -0.48
CA PHE A 9 6.42 15.13 -1.06
C PHE A 9 5.15 15.54 -0.34
N ILE A 10 5.22 16.39 0.68
CA ILE A 10 4.01 16.96 1.31
C ILE A 10 4.27 18.43 1.64
N THR A 11 3.97 19.32 0.70
CA THR A 11 3.72 20.73 1.04
C THR A 11 2.38 20.82 1.78
N GLN A 12 2.30 21.73 2.76
CA GLN A 12 1.09 21.97 3.55
C GLN A 12 -0.14 22.33 2.69
N ASP A 13 0.09 22.78 1.46
CA ASP A 13 -0.95 23.21 0.52
C ASP A 13 -1.80 22.06 -0.05
N ALA A 14 -1.37 20.80 0.08
CA ALA A 14 -2.18 19.64 -0.32
C ALA A 14 -3.37 19.38 0.62
N PHE A 15 -3.44 20.06 1.77
CA PHE A 15 -4.49 19.86 2.80
C PHE A 15 -5.56 20.96 2.83
N SER A 16 -5.46 21.97 1.96
CA SER A 16 -6.41 23.10 1.90
C SER A 16 -7.13 23.12 0.55
N VAL A 17 -7.91 22.08 0.28
CA VAL A 17 -8.92 22.13 -0.79
C VAL A 17 -10.26 22.29 -0.11
N ASP A 18 -10.88 23.47 -0.25
CA ASP A 18 -12.27 23.70 0.11
C ASP A 18 -13.14 22.78 -0.76
N LEU A 19 -13.54 21.64 -0.18
CA LEU A 19 -14.35 20.64 -0.86
C LEU A 19 -15.83 20.88 -0.52
N PRO A 20 -16.73 20.87 -1.52
CA PRO A 20 -18.16 21.03 -1.28
C PRO A 20 -18.70 19.80 -0.54
N MET A 21 -18.97 19.96 0.75
CA MET A 21 -19.49 18.89 1.62
C MET A 21 -20.88 18.42 1.18
N ARG A 22 -21.07 17.12 0.97
CA ARG A 22 -22.38 16.51 0.65
C ARG A 22 -23.11 16.07 1.94
N LYS A 23 -24.45 16.10 1.90
CA LYS A 23 -25.38 15.92 3.03
C LYS A 23 -25.31 14.58 3.79
N ASP A 24 -24.61 13.56 3.28
CA ASP A 24 -24.52 12.23 3.92
C ASP A 24 -23.31 12.08 4.87
N GLU A 25 -22.48 13.12 5.03
CA GLU A 25 -21.23 13.10 5.82
C GLU A 25 -21.40 12.94 7.34
N LYS A 26 -22.63 12.94 7.88
CA LYS A 26 -22.84 12.74 9.33
C LYS A 26 -22.32 11.38 9.82
N SER A 27 -22.10 10.41 8.93
CA SER A 27 -21.59 9.08 9.32
C SER A 27 -20.07 9.01 9.49
N THR A 28 -19.30 9.96 8.95
CA THR A 28 -17.82 9.91 8.98
C THR A 28 -17.20 10.91 9.94
N LEU A 29 -17.97 11.88 10.46
CA LEU A 29 -17.49 12.82 11.47
C LEU A 29 -17.20 12.12 12.79
N ALA A 30 -16.04 12.41 13.38
CA ALA A 30 -15.75 11.98 14.74
C ALA A 30 -16.67 12.69 15.75
N PRO A 31 -16.99 12.08 16.91
CA PRO A 31 -17.88 12.69 17.90
C PRO A 31 -17.48 14.11 18.33
N TYR A 32 -16.18 14.37 18.49
CA TYR A 32 -15.67 15.70 18.84
C TYR A 32 -15.68 16.68 17.67
N GLU A 33 -15.54 16.22 16.42
CA GLU A 33 -15.71 17.05 15.22
C GLU A 33 -17.19 17.44 15.05
N ALA A 34 -18.12 16.54 15.32
CA ALA A 34 -19.55 16.84 15.31
C ALA A 34 -19.93 17.84 16.42
N ARG A 35 -19.26 17.76 17.58
CA ARG A 35 -19.51 18.65 18.73
C ARG A 35 -18.95 20.06 18.53
N TYR A 36 -17.75 20.20 17.98
CA TYR A 36 -17.04 21.48 17.91
C TYR A 36 -16.89 22.06 16.50
N GLY A 37 -17.19 21.27 15.47
CA GLY A 37 -16.89 21.58 14.07
C GLY A 37 -15.49 21.10 13.68
N VAL A 38 -15.37 20.58 12.45
CA VAL A 38 -14.11 20.07 11.89
C VAL A 38 -13.02 21.14 11.91
N ASP A 39 -13.35 22.37 11.51
CA ASP A 39 -12.37 23.45 11.40
C ASP A 39 -11.81 23.91 12.75
N ALA A 40 -12.67 23.98 13.78
CA ALA A 40 -12.24 24.36 15.12
C ALA A 40 -11.29 23.31 15.70
N VAL A 41 -11.60 22.02 15.48
CA VAL A 41 -10.71 20.92 15.84
C VAL A 41 -9.40 21.01 15.06
N PHE A 42 -9.45 21.18 13.73
CA PHE A 42 -8.26 21.23 12.87
C PHE A 42 -7.30 22.37 13.23
N ARG A 43 -7.83 23.56 13.55
CA ARG A 43 -7.03 24.71 13.95
C ARG A 43 -6.42 24.57 15.35
N GLY A 44 -7.00 23.70 16.18
CA GLY A 44 -6.66 23.56 17.59
C GLY A 44 -7.30 24.64 18.45
N ASP A 45 -8.46 25.15 18.05
CA ASP A 45 -9.21 26.17 18.78
C ASP A 45 -9.94 25.60 20.01
N VAL A 46 -9.93 24.27 20.17
CA VAL A 46 -10.61 23.53 21.24
C VAL A 46 -9.65 22.56 21.94
N GLU A 47 -9.84 22.42 23.25
CA GLU A 47 -9.15 21.40 24.04
C GLU A 47 -9.93 20.09 24.00
N LEU A 48 -9.22 18.99 23.69
CA LEU A 48 -9.81 17.67 23.55
C LEU A 48 -9.36 16.76 24.69
N GLN A 49 -10.21 15.79 25.04
CA GLN A 49 -9.80 14.75 25.98
C GLN A 49 -8.71 13.87 25.37
N ARG A 50 -7.87 13.27 26.22
CA ARG A 50 -6.72 12.48 25.79
C ARG A 50 -7.04 11.41 24.72
N HIS A 51 -8.14 10.68 24.89
CA HIS A 51 -8.58 9.64 23.94
C HIS A 51 -9.11 10.24 22.63
N GLU A 52 -9.67 11.45 22.65
CA GLU A 52 -10.13 12.18 21.45
C GLU A 52 -8.93 12.69 20.65
N ILE A 53 -7.87 13.16 21.32
CA ILE A 53 -6.61 13.55 20.68
C ILE A 53 -6.00 12.34 19.97
N LEU A 54 -5.90 11.18 20.66
CA LEU A 54 -5.35 9.97 20.06
C LEU A 54 -6.17 9.49 18.86
N HIS A 55 -7.50 9.52 18.96
CA HIS A 55 -8.39 9.23 17.84
C HIS A 55 -8.17 10.19 16.66
N TYR A 56 -8.09 11.49 16.92
CA TYR A 56 -7.84 12.50 15.90
C TYR A 56 -6.50 12.28 15.18
N ILE A 57 -5.42 12.11 15.96
CA ILE A 57 -4.09 11.89 15.42
C ILE A 57 -4.03 10.58 14.63
N ARG A 58 -4.66 9.51 15.10
CA ARG A 58 -4.76 8.26 14.33
C ARG A 58 -5.48 8.46 13.00
N GLY A 59 -6.61 9.17 12.99
CA GLY A 59 -7.34 9.50 11.76
C GLY A 59 -6.48 10.27 10.76
N ARG A 60 -5.63 11.19 11.22
CA ARG A 60 -4.67 11.91 10.35
C ARG A 60 -3.62 10.99 9.74
N LEU A 61 -3.08 10.06 10.53
CA LEU A 61 -2.11 9.09 10.04
C LEU A 61 -2.71 8.18 8.97
N GLU A 62 -3.94 7.73 9.18
CA GLU A 62 -4.67 6.91 8.21
C GLU A 62 -4.95 7.69 6.93
N ALA A 63 -5.36 8.96 7.02
CA ALA A 63 -5.53 9.81 5.84
C ALA A 63 -4.22 9.95 5.05
N LYS A 64 -3.12 10.28 5.73
CA LYS A 64 -1.78 10.34 5.11
C LYS A 64 -1.37 9.03 4.47
N TYR A 65 -1.62 7.91 5.14
CA TYR A 65 -1.33 6.57 4.65
C TYR A 65 -2.10 6.27 3.35
N ILE A 66 -3.41 6.51 3.35
CA ILE A 66 -4.26 6.34 2.16
C ILE A 66 -3.72 7.20 1.01
N HIS A 67 -3.50 8.50 1.26
CA HIS A 67 -2.92 9.41 0.26
C HIS A 67 -1.58 8.90 -0.29
N ARG A 68 -0.71 8.39 0.58
CA ARG A 68 0.62 7.89 0.19
C ARG A 68 0.53 6.60 -0.61
N ILE A 69 -0.34 5.66 -0.25
CA ILE A 69 -0.59 4.47 -1.06
C ILE A 69 -1.02 4.88 -2.46
N TRP A 70 -2.01 5.74 -2.58
CA TRP A 70 -2.47 6.21 -3.88
C TRP A 70 -1.36 6.90 -4.64
N TYR A 71 -0.67 7.88 -4.04
CA TYR A 71 0.37 8.61 -4.75
C TYR A 71 1.56 7.73 -5.16
N THR A 72 2.03 6.83 -4.29
CA THR A 72 3.25 6.04 -4.52
C THR A 72 3.03 4.74 -5.31
N GLN A 73 1.79 4.24 -5.36
CA GLN A 73 1.44 3.06 -6.14
C GLN A 73 0.83 3.45 -7.49
N PHE A 74 -0.04 4.46 -7.54
CA PHE A 74 -0.78 4.83 -8.76
C PHE A 74 0.04 5.63 -9.78
N ASN A 75 0.91 6.57 -9.35
CA ASN A 75 1.58 7.52 -10.27
C ASN A 75 2.81 6.97 -11.01
N GLY A 76 3.03 5.65 -11.03
CA GLY A 76 4.17 5.04 -11.71
C GLY A 76 3.76 4.18 -12.90
N MET A 77 3.74 4.75 -14.10
CA MET A 77 4.08 3.93 -15.27
C MET A 77 5.57 3.67 -15.21
N HIS A 78 5.95 2.40 -15.03
CA HIS A 78 7.35 2.03 -15.09
C HIS A 78 7.63 1.41 -16.45
N THR A 79 8.74 1.80 -17.06
CA THR A 79 9.40 0.99 -18.07
C THR A 79 10.32 0.00 -17.36
N LYS A 80 10.71 -1.07 -18.08
CA LYS A 80 11.77 -1.96 -17.60
C LYS A 80 13.04 -1.17 -17.23
N ARG A 81 13.40 -0.16 -18.03
CA ARG A 81 14.57 0.70 -17.78
C ARG A 81 14.43 1.45 -16.46
N ASP A 82 13.25 2.00 -16.16
CA ASP A 82 13.03 2.74 -14.92
C ASP A 82 13.30 1.85 -13.71
N LEU A 83 12.82 0.59 -13.74
CA LEU A 83 13.10 -0.40 -12.70
C LEU A 83 14.59 -0.80 -12.63
N GLU A 84 15.27 -0.80 -13.78
CA GLU A 84 16.71 -1.03 -13.87
C GLU A 84 17.57 0.18 -13.48
N THR A 85 17.00 1.36 -13.30
CA THR A 85 17.76 2.56 -12.93
C THR A 85 17.31 3.18 -11.60
N ILE A 86 16.46 2.48 -10.83
CA ILE A 86 16.03 2.97 -9.51
C ILE A 86 17.24 3.13 -8.58
N GLN A 87 17.35 4.31 -7.96
CA GLN A 87 18.41 4.65 -7.02
C GLN A 87 17.86 5.37 -5.79
N GLY A 88 18.68 5.41 -4.74
CA GLY A 88 18.45 6.19 -3.53
C GLY A 88 17.08 5.96 -2.91
N HIS A 89 16.40 7.04 -2.52
CA HIS A 89 15.11 6.99 -1.86
C HIS A 89 14.00 6.27 -2.65
N SER A 90 14.04 6.27 -3.97
CA SER A 90 13.05 5.57 -4.80
C SER A 90 13.10 4.06 -4.62
N ALA A 91 14.29 3.51 -4.32
CA ALA A 91 14.47 2.07 -4.05
C ALA A 91 13.93 1.66 -2.67
N LEU A 92 13.79 2.59 -1.73
CA LEU A 92 13.20 2.31 -0.41
C LEU A 92 11.68 2.14 -0.49
N SER A 93 11.05 2.61 -1.58
CA SER A 93 9.61 2.43 -1.79
C SER A 93 9.18 0.95 -1.91
N PHE A 94 10.13 0.04 -2.10
CA PHE A 94 9.92 -1.41 -2.14
C PHE A 94 10.06 -2.08 -0.76
N CYS A 95 10.70 -1.42 0.20
CA CYS A 95 10.87 -1.92 1.55
C CYS A 95 9.54 -1.91 2.33
N ASN A 96 9.41 -2.80 3.31
CA ASN A 96 8.25 -2.98 4.17
C ASN A 96 6.97 -3.43 3.44
N LYS A 97 7.11 -3.96 2.22
CA LYS A 97 6.04 -4.60 1.46
C LYS A 97 6.23 -6.11 1.50
N THR A 98 5.15 -6.86 1.46
CA THR A 98 5.21 -8.32 1.57
C THR A 98 5.48 -8.99 0.23
N PHE A 99 4.97 -8.45 -0.88
CA PHE A 99 5.26 -8.99 -2.21
C PHE A 99 5.10 -7.96 -3.33
N PRO A 100 5.79 -8.12 -4.47
CA PRO A 100 5.53 -7.34 -5.67
C PRO A 100 4.45 -7.96 -6.55
N ILE A 101 3.67 -7.10 -7.20
CA ILE A 101 2.72 -7.44 -8.24
C ILE A 101 3.09 -6.67 -9.50
N PHE A 102 3.34 -7.40 -10.58
CA PHE A 102 3.67 -6.86 -11.89
C PHE A 102 2.46 -6.94 -12.82
N LEU A 103 1.95 -5.77 -13.23
CA LEU A 103 0.87 -5.65 -14.21
C LEU A 103 1.50 -5.35 -15.56
N PHE A 104 1.46 -6.33 -16.46
CA PHE A 104 2.00 -6.17 -17.81
C PHE A 104 0.89 -5.80 -18.79
N SER A 105 1.10 -4.69 -19.52
CA SER A 105 0.24 -4.25 -20.61
C SER A 105 0.77 -4.77 -21.96
N ASP A 106 -0.08 -5.45 -22.72
CA ASP A 106 0.22 -5.91 -24.08
C ASP A 106 0.08 -4.73 -25.06
N ARG A 107 1.15 -4.49 -25.83
CA ARG A 107 1.35 -3.24 -26.60
C ARG A 107 0.47 -3.09 -27.85
N ILE A 108 -0.51 -3.96 -28.08
CA ILE A 108 -1.05 -4.19 -29.43
C ILE A 108 -2.29 -3.32 -29.77
N SER A 109 -2.98 -2.67 -28.82
CA SER A 109 -4.18 -1.87 -29.16
C SER A 109 -4.26 -0.50 -28.48
N SER A 110 -4.78 0.50 -29.20
CA SER A 110 -5.08 1.86 -28.71
C SER A 110 -6.16 1.90 -27.62
N SER A 111 -7.03 0.89 -27.53
CA SER A 111 -8.00 0.70 -26.43
C SER A 111 -7.31 0.44 -25.07
N ASN A 112 -6.02 0.09 -25.08
CA ASN A 112 -5.28 -0.35 -23.88
C ASN A 112 -4.83 0.80 -22.98
N ARG A 113 -4.87 2.05 -23.46
CA ARG A 113 -4.44 3.23 -22.67
C ARG A 113 -5.37 3.57 -21.51
N ILE A 114 -6.64 3.16 -21.59
CA ILE A 114 -7.67 3.50 -20.59
C ILE A 114 -7.86 2.35 -19.58
N LEU A 115 -7.70 1.09 -20.02
CA LEU A 115 -7.98 -0.08 -19.18
C LEU A 115 -6.90 -0.39 -18.13
N GLY A 116 -5.62 -0.23 -18.49
CA GLY A 116 -4.49 -0.49 -17.58
C GLY A 116 -4.54 0.31 -16.28
N PRO A 117 -4.78 1.64 -16.32
CA PRO A 117 -5.00 2.45 -15.11
C PRO A 117 -6.16 1.95 -14.24
N LEU A 118 -7.29 1.54 -14.81
CA LEU A 118 -8.46 1.11 -14.05
C LEU A 118 -8.22 -0.22 -13.33
N ILE A 119 -7.55 -1.16 -13.98
CA ILE A 119 -7.20 -2.44 -13.36
C ILE A 119 -6.15 -2.25 -12.26
N HIS A 120 -5.20 -1.32 -12.44
CA HIS A 120 -4.31 -0.91 -11.37
C HIS A 120 -5.12 -0.42 -10.16
N ILE A 121 -6.06 0.52 -10.35
CA ILE A 121 -6.94 1.04 -9.28
C ILE A 121 -7.70 -0.10 -8.60
N ALA A 122 -8.32 -0.98 -9.38
CA ALA A 122 -9.12 -2.08 -8.85
C ALA A 122 -8.30 -3.06 -8.00
N VAL A 123 -7.13 -3.47 -8.48
CA VAL A 123 -6.22 -4.36 -7.73
C VAL A 123 -5.70 -3.67 -6.47
N LEU A 124 -5.32 -2.38 -6.56
CA LEU A 124 -4.85 -1.61 -5.41
C LEU A 124 -5.93 -1.50 -4.34
N ASN A 125 -7.16 -1.18 -4.75
CA ASN A 125 -8.31 -1.08 -3.86
C ASN A 125 -8.63 -2.40 -3.18
N TYR A 126 -8.64 -3.49 -3.95
CA TYR A 126 -8.88 -4.82 -3.41
C TYR A 126 -7.88 -5.17 -2.30
N ILE A 127 -6.58 -5.01 -2.58
CA ILE A 127 -5.51 -5.30 -1.62
C ILE A 127 -5.60 -4.38 -0.41
N HIS A 128 -5.86 -3.09 -0.62
CA HIS A 128 -6.04 -2.12 0.46
C HIS A 128 -7.19 -2.52 1.40
N ARG A 129 -8.38 -2.83 0.86
CA ARG A 129 -9.56 -3.22 1.66
C ARG A 129 -9.33 -4.48 2.48
N ILE A 130 -8.52 -5.41 1.96
CA ILE A 130 -8.21 -6.65 2.64
C ILE A 130 -7.17 -6.42 3.75
N TYR A 131 -6.10 -5.68 3.46
CA TYR A 131 -5.00 -5.43 4.38
C TYR A 131 -5.35 -4.43 5.48
N PHE A 132 -5.91 -3.28 5.10
CA PHE A 132 -6.17 -2.18 6.00
C PHE A 132 -7.42 -2.43 6.83
N LYS A 133 -7.23 -2.47 8.15
CA LYS A 133 -8.26 -2.52 9.17
C LYS A 133 -8.20 -1.18 9.91
N PRO A 134 -9.26 -0.34 9.80
CA PRO A 134 -9.31 0.93 10.49
C PRO A 134 -8.95 0.80 11.97
N TYR A 135 -8.17 1.76 12.45
CA TYR A 135 -7.56 1.82 13.79
C TYR A 135 -6.55 0.73 14.13
N ARG A 136 -6.60 -0.44 13.48
CA ARG A 136 -5.90 -1.65 13.93
C ARG A 136 -4.67 -2.00 13.11
N THR A 137 -4.56 -1.51 11.88
CA THR A 137 -3.39 -1.78 11.04
C THR A 137 -2.24 -0.84 11.40
N ASP A 138 -1.05 -1.40 11.58
CA ASP A 138 0.20 -0.64 11.60
C ASP A 138 0.48 -0.11 10.17
N ILE A 139 0.64 1.20 10.06
CA ILE A 139 0.72 1.96 8.79
C ILE A 139 1.98 2.80 8.67
N GLU A 140 2.81 2.76 9.71
CA GLU A 140 4.08 3.45 9.83
C GLU A 140 5.09 2.91 8.80
N TYR A 141 6.02 3.76 8.36
CA TYR A 141 7.12 3.38 7.45
C TYR A 141 6.70 2.67 6.16
N ASP A 142 5.56 3.05 5.60
CA ASP A 142 5.02 2.50 4.35
C ASP A 142 4.78 0.98 4.40
N GLN A 143 4.42 0.46 5.56
CA GLN A 143 3.91 -0.90 5.66
C GLN A 143 2.66 -1.04 4.81
N PHE A 144 2.74 -1.89 3.80
CA PHE A 144 1.60 -2.21 2.94
C PHE A 144 1.78 -3.61 2.38
N LEU A 145 0.68 -4.31 2.11
CA LEU A 145 0.73 -5.72 1.72
C LEU A 145 1.52 -5.94 0.43
N ALA A 146 1.32 -5.10 -0.60
CA ALA A 146 1.93 -5.31 -1.91
C ALA A 146 2.56 -4.05 -2.51
N LYS A 147 3.61 -4.21 -3.32
CA LYS A 147 4.07 -3.16 -4.25
C LYS A 147 3.49 -3.44 -5.64
N LEU A 148 2.64 -2.53 -6.12
CA LEU A 148 2.00 -2.66 -7.43
C LEU A 148 2.83 -1.91 -8.49
N LEU A 149 3.15 -2.59 -9.60
CA LEU A 149 4.02 -2.05 -10.65
C LEU A 149 3.35 -2.24 -12.00
N ARG A 150 2.93 -1.14 -12.64
CA ARG A 150 2.44 -1.17 -14.02
C ARG A 150 3.61 -1.04 -14.97
N LEU A 151 3.72 -2.02 -15.87
CA LEU A 151 4.75 -2.12 -16.87
C LEU A 151 4.13 -2.07 -18.26
N ASP A 152 4.34 -0.95 -18.92
CA ASP A 152 3.99 -0.84 -20.32
C ASP A 152 5.14 -1.34 -21.18
N SER A 153 4.83 -1.73 -22.41
CA SER A 153 5.83 -1.93 -23.46
C SER A 153 6.64 -3.22 -23.43
N ILE A 154 6.18 -4.23 -22.70
CA ILE A 154 6.78 -5.57 -22.75
C ILE A 154 5.77 -6.47 -23.46
N ALA A 155 6.02 -6.78 -24.73
CA ALA A 155 5.22 -7.77 -25.45
C ALA A 155 5.50 -9.14 -24.82
N LEU A 156 4.56 -9.65 -24.02
CA LEU A 156 4.68 -10.96 -23.40
C LEU A 156 3.85 -11.93 -24.24
N LEU A 157 4.55 -12.75 -25.02
CA LEU A 157 3.93 -13.64 -25.99
C LEU A 157 3.21 -14.83 -25.33
N ASP A 158 3.57 -15.16 -24.08
CA ASP A 158 3.08 -16.34 -23.37
C ASP A 158 3.25 -16.22 -21.84
N ASP A 159 2.60 -17.13 -21.09
CA ASP A 159 2.62 -17.22 -19.62
C ASP A 159 4.06 -17.36 -19.08
N SER A 160 4.91 -18.14 -19.77
CA SER A 160 6.28 -18.40 -19.36
C SER A 160 7.16 -17.15 -19.48
N SER A 161 6.98 -16.40 -20.55
CA SER A 161 7.64 -15.12 -20.78
C SER A 161 7.28 -14.09 -19.70
N ALA A 162 6.01 -14.03 -19.31
CA ALA A 162 5.54 -13.08 -18.28
C ALA A 162 6.08 -13.40 -16.89
N ALA A 163 5.99 -14.67 -16.48
CA ALA A 163 6.50 -15.11 -15.19
C ALA A 163 8.04 -14.99 -15.11
N ARG A 164 8.78 -15.30 -16.19
CA ARG A 164 10.23 -15.08 -16.26
C ARG A 164 10.58 -13.60 -16.12
N MET A 165 9.79 -12.70 -16.71
CA MET A 165 10.00 -11.26 -16.56
C MET A 165 9.78 -10.83 -15.10
N GLY A 166 8.70 -11.30 -14.46
CA GLY A 166 8.44 -11.06 -13.04
C GLY A 166 9.58 -11.52 -12.13
N LEU A 167 10.21 -12.66 -12.44
CA LEU A 167 11.41 -13.17 -11.74
C LEU A 167 12.61 -12.22 -11.89
N VAL A 168 12.94 -11.84 -13.13
CA VAL A 168 14.08 -10.96 -13.43
C VAL A 168 13.93 -9.62 -12.74
N LEU A 169 12.73 -9.04 -12.81
CA LEU A 169 12.44 -7.75 -12.18
C LEU A 169 12.45 -7.82 -10.66
N ASN A 170 11.90 -8.87 -10.05
CA ASN A 170 11.96 -9.06 -8.60
C ASN A 170 13.42 -9.07 -8.11
N ARG A 171 14.29 -9.90 -8.73
CA ARG A 171 15.72 -9.95 -8.35
C ARG A 171 16.40 -8.59 -8.52
N ALA A 172 16.15 -7.93 -9.65
CA ALA A 172 16.71 -6.62 -9.96
C ALA A 172 16.28 -5.53 -8.95
N ILE A 173 15.03 -5.57 -8.49
CA ILE A 173 14.50 -4.66 -7.46
C ILE A 173 15.14 -4.94 -6.11
N CYS A 174 15.16 -6.22 -5.68
CA CYS A 174 15.74 -6.62 -4.40
C CYS A 174 17.22 -6.20 -4.31
N THR A 175 18.02 -6.45 -5.35
CA THR A 175 19.42 -6.01 -5.38
C THR A 175 19.58 -4.49 -5.26
N ARG A 176 18.68 -3.70 -5.87
CA ARG A 176 18.74 -2.23 -5.79
C ARG A 176 18.32 -1.72 -4.43
N ALA A 177 17.27 -2.28 -3.86
CA ALA A 177 16.84 -1.97 -2.51
C ALA A 177 17.94 -2.27 -1.49
N ASP A 178 18.62 -3.43 -1.62
CA ASP A 178 19.76 -3.77 -0.78
C ASP A 178 20.89 -2.74 -0.88
N ARG A 179 21.25 -2.32 -2.09
CA ARG A 179 22.25 -1.26 -2.28
C ARG A 179 21.82 0.07 -1.67
N ALA A 180 20.55 0.44 -1.80
CA ALA A 180 20.03 1.68 -1.22
C ALA A 180 20.01 1.63 0.31
N LEU A 181 19.85 0.45 0.91
CA LEU A 181 19.93 0.28 2.37
C LEU A 181 21.37 0.37 2.92
N LEU A 182 22.38 0.13 2.08
CA LEU A 182 23.79 0.33 2.45
C LEU A 182 24.17 1.81 2.51
N ASP A 183 23.43 2.68 1.82
CA ASP A 183 23.66 4.12 1.83
C ASP A 183 23.46 4.68 3.26
N ALA A 184 24.51 5.30 3.81
CA ALA A 184 24.51 5.83 5.17
C ALA A 184 23.71 7.12 5.30
N ASP A 185 23.48 7.82 4.19
CA ASP A 185 22.83 9.13 4.19
C ASP A 185 21.29 9.02 4.19
N VAL A 186 20.74 7.80 4.12
CA VAL A 186 19.30 7.55 4.18
C VAL A 186 18.79 7.65 5.64
N PRO A 187 18.02 8.68 6.00
CA PRO A 187 17.38 8.75 7.32
C PRO A 187 16.36 7.63 7.43
N GLY A 188 16.22 7.00 8.61
CA GLY A 188 15.24 5.92 8.75
C GLY A 188 15.71 4.55 8.29
N ARG A 189 16.90 4.36 7.72
CA ARG A 189 17.28 3.11 7.02
C ARG A 189 17.07 1.82 7.81
N LYS A 190 17.27 1.84 9.14
CA LYS A 190 17.07 0.67 10.02
C LYS A 190 15.62 0.18 10.03
N LEU A 191 14.69 1.04 9.63
CA LEU A 191 13.24 0.82 9.65
C LEU A 191 12.71 0.40 8.28
N TYR A 192 13.59 0.33 7.28
CA TYR A 192 13.28 -0.18 5.95
C TYR A 192 13.97 -1.53 5.77
N SER A 193 13.20 -2.55 5.46
CA SER A 193 13.73 -3.86 5.10
C SER A 193 12.95 -4.45 3.94
N ILE A 194 13.64 -5.14 3.03
CA ILE A 194 12.96 -5.99 2.04
C ILE A 194 12.57 -7.27 2.74
N ARG A 195 11.25 -7.53 2.84
CA ARG A 195 10.74 -8.69 3.56
C ARG A 195 11.14 -10.00 2.86
N PRO A 196 11.38 -11.09 3.60
CA PRO A 196 11.68 -12.40 3.02
C PRO A 196 10.68 -12.85 1.96
N LEU A 197 9.37 -12.71 2.24
CA LEU A 197 8.30 -13.04 1.28
C LEU A 197 8.37 -12.18 0.00
N PHE A 198 8.87 -10.94 0.09
CA PHE A 198 9.03 -10.07 -1.07
C PHE A 198 10.13 -10.59 -2.00
N ARG A 199 11.18 -11.18 -1.43
CA ARG A 199 12.25 -11.83 -2.20
C ARG A 199 11.78 -13.15 -2.79
N ALA A 200 11.01 -13.93 -2.02
CA ALA A 200 10.64 -15.29 -2.35
C ALA A 200 9.53 -15.39 -3.41
N LEU A 201 8.63 -14.39 -3.45
CA LEU A 201 7.42 -14.41 -4.27
C LEU A 201 7.40 -13.27 -5.28
N SER A 202 6.79 -13.56 -6.43
CA SER A 202 6.44 -12.56 -7.44
C SER A 202 5.07 -12.87 -8.00
N VAL A 203 4.18 -11.88 -8.02
CA VAL A 203 2.84 -12.03 -8.61
C VAL A 203 2.82 -11.31 -9.94
N VAL A 204 2.30 -11.96 -10.97
CA VAL A 204 2.23 -11.43 -12.32
C VAL A 204 0.78 -11.46 -12.82
N ILE A 205 0.36 -10.34 -13.40
CA ILE A 205 -0.96 -10.17 -14.02
C ILE A 205 -0.72 -9.70 -15.46
N ARG A 206 -1.23 -10.42 -16.45
CA ARG A 206 -1.16 -9.99 -17.85
C ARG A 206 -2.43 -9.33 -18.30
N GLN A 207 -2.32 -8.48 -19.29
CA GLN A 207 -3.46 -7.81 -19.88
C GLN A 207 -4.52 -8.75 -20.46
N SER A 208 -4.09 -9.82 -21.13
CA SER A 208 -5.01 -10.84 -21.67
C SER A 208 -5.87 -11.51 -20.60
N ASP A 209 -5.44 -11.51 -19.33
CA ASP A 209 -6.20 -12.04 -18.20
C ASP A 209 -7.29 -11.07 -17.71
N TYR A 210 -7.36 -9.84 -18.25
CA TYR A 210 -8.39 -8.84 -17.93
C TYR A 210 -8.94 -8.08 -19.16
N PRO A 211 -9.65 -8.75 -20.09
CA PRO A 211 -10.01 -8.15 -21.39
C PRO A 211 -10.96 -6.94 -21.33
N SER A 212 -11.71 -6.71 -20.23
CA SER A 212 -12.41 -5.44 -19.96
C SER A 212 -12.87 -5.33 -18.49
N CYS A 213 -12.97 -4.11 -17.95
CA CYS A 213 -13.46 -3.86 -16.59
C CYS A 213 -14.92 -4.28 -16.39
N GLY A 214 -15.72 -4.37 -17.46
CA GLY A 214 -17.12 -4.83 -17.39
C GLY A 214 -17.27 -6.34 -17.18
N VAL A 215 -16.21 -7.13 -17.37
CA VAL A 215 -16.24 -8.60 -17.21
C VAL A 215 -15.70 -9.04 -15.85
N ILE A 216 -14.86 -8.23 -15.20
CA ILE A 216 -14.39 -8.49 -13.84
C ILE A 216 -15.39 -7.87 -12.86
N SER A 217 -16.54 -8.52 -12.69
CA SER A 217 -17.51 -8.15 -11.65
C SER A 217 -16.97 -8.42 -10.24
N ASP A 218 -15.98 -9.31 -10.13
CA ASP A 218 -15.27 -9.63 -8.89
C ASP A 218 -13.75 -9.67 -9.13
N ILE A 219 -13.07 -8.61 -8.70
CA ILE A 219 -11.61 -8.46 -8.81
C ILE A 219 -10.84 -9.57 -8.09
N SER A 220 -11.44 -10.21 -7.08
CA SER A 220 -10.81 -11.33 -6.38
C SER A 220 -10.61 -12.55 -7.29
N GLN A 221 -11.46 -12.72 -8.31
CA GLN A 221 -11.39 -13.82 -9.28
C GLN A 221 -10.42 -13.57 -10.43
N LEU A 222 -9.80 -12.39 -10.48
CA LEU A 222 -8.79 -12.07 -11.49
C LEU A 222 -7.70 -13.13 -11.50
N ARG A 223 -7.43 -13.71 -12.68
CA ARG A 223 -6.40 -14.73 -12.83
C ARG A 223 -5.02 -14.09 -12.70
N VAL A 224 -4.18 -14.70 -11.87
CA VAL A 224 -2.82 -14.25 -11.59
C VAL A 224 -1.85 -15.42 -11.59
N PHE A 225 -0.59 -15.10 -11.81
CA PHE A 225 0.52 -16.03 -11.74
C PHE A 225 1.31 -15.77 -10.47
N LEU A 226 1.36 -16.75 -9.57
CA LEU A 226 2.26 -16.73 -8.42
C LEU A 226 3.53 -17.48 -8.77
N VAL A 227 4.66 -16.79 -8.71
CA VAL A 227 5.97 -17.30 -9.14
C VAL A 227 6.91 -17.36 -7.94
N LEU A 228 7.51 -18.53 -7.73
CA LEU A 228 8.59 -18.72 -6.76
C LEU A 228 9.91 -18.26 -7.38
N THR A 229 10.62 -17.37 -6.68
CA THR A 229 11.87 -16.81 -7.18
C THR A 229 13.09 -17.70 -6.95
N GLY A 230 12.93 -18.68 -6.06
CA GLY A 230 13.99 -19.53 -5.51
C GLY A 230 14.74 -18.89 -4.33
N SER A 231 14.40 -17.66 -3.91
CA SER A 231 14.98 -17.08 -2.71
C SER A 231 14.25 -17.58 -1.47
N THR A 232 14.99 -18.21 -0.57
CA THR A 232 14.49 -18.68 0.73
C THR A 232 15.12 -17.93 1.90
N ASP A 233 15.95 -16.93 1.61
CA ASP A 233 16.73 -16.20 2.62
C ASP A 233 15.80 -15.48 3.60
N GLY A 234 15.93 -15.83 4.89
CA GLY A 234 15.16 -15.23 5.97
C GLY A 234 13.72 -15.71 6.11
N LEU A 235 13.28 -16.71 5.32
CA LEU A 235 12.01 -17.40 5.57
C LEU A 235 12.17 -18.44 6.68
N HIS A 236 11.18 -18.56 7.54
CA HIS A 236 11.10 -19.61 8.57
C HIS A 236 10.26 -20.81 8.13
N LEU A 237 9.54 -20.65 7.02
CA LEU A 237 8.66 -21.66 6.43
C LEU A 237 9.21 -22.20 5.12
N ASP A 238 8.88 -23.46 4.83
CA ASP A 238 9.10 -24.03 3.51
C ASP A 238 8.01 -23.54 2.55
N ILE A 239 8.36 -22.54 1.75
CA ILE A 239 7.44 -21.92 0.80
C ILE A 239 6.96 -22.91 -0.26
N HIS A 240 7.75 -23.94 -0.60
CA HIS A 240 7.33 -24.93 -1.59
C HIS A 240 6.16 -25.77 -1.09
N SER A 241 6.21 -26.20 0.18
CA SER A 241 5.10 -26.91 0.83
C SER A 241 3.81 -26.08 0.85
N GLU A 242 3.90 -24.76 1.07
CA GLU A 242 2.73 -23.87 1.11
C GLU A 242 2.11 -23.66 -0.28
N ILE A 243 2.91 -23.62 -1.35
CA ILE A 243 2.42 -23.60 -2.72
C ILE A 243 1.79 -24.94 -3.11
N ASP A 244 2.35 -26.05 -2.64
CA ASP A 244 1.81 -27.38 -2.87
C ASP A 244 0.39 -27.56 -2.30
N LEU A 245 0.04 -26.83 -1.25
CA LEU A 245 -1.33 -26.80 -0.71
C LEU A 245 -2.34 -26.16 -1.68
N LEU A 246 -1.89 -25.46 -2.72
CA LEU A 246 -2.77 -24.85 -3.72
C LEU A 246 -3.11 -25.80 -4.89
N LYS A 247 -2.61 -27.04 -4.91
CA LYS A 247 -2.77 -27.98 -6.04
C LYS A 247 -4.22 -28.19 -6.49
N ASP A 248 -5.17 -28.17 -5.56
CA ASP A 248 -6.60 -28.39 -5.86
C ASP A 248 -7.31 -27.15 -6.42
N VAL A 249 -6.71 -25.96 -6.28
CA VAL A 249 -7.30 -24.67 -6.63
C VAL A 249 -6.41 -23.84 -7.56
N SER A 250 -5.41 -24.48 -8.18
CA SER A 250 -4.44 -23.83 -9.05
C SER A 250 -3.95 -24.74 -10.17
N GLU A 251 -3.50 -24.14 -11.25
CA GLU A 251 -2.90 -24.84 -12.38
C GLU A 251 -1.37 -24.67 -12.31
N PRO A 252 -0.58 -25.75 -12.32
CA PRO A 252 0.87 -25.63 -12.27
C PRO A 252 1.43 -25.05 -13.56
N ILE A 253 2.46 -24.21 -13.45
CA ILE A 253 3.11 -23.57 -14.59
C ILE A 253 4.56 -24.03 -14.63
N ARG A 254 4.96 -24.55 -15.80
CA ARG A 254 6.34 -24.96 -16.03
C ARG A 254 7.15 -23.77 -16.56
N LEU A 255 7.99 -23.19 -15.71
CA LEU A 255 8.81 -22.01 -16.04
C LEU A 255 10.29 -22.36 -16.13
N GLY A 256 10.63 -23.40 -16.89
CA GLY A 256 11.99 -23.95 -16.90
C GLY A 256 12.42 -24.35 -15.47
N PRO A 257 13.46 -23.73 -14.87
CA PRO A 257 13.87 -24.02 -13.49
C PRO A 257 13.01 -23.36 -12.41
N ALA A 258 12.17 -22.38 -12.76
CA ALA A 258 11.29 -21.73 -11.79
C ALA A 258 9.96 -22.50 -11.65
N GLN A 259 9.40 -22.47 -10.44
CA GLN A 259 8.09 -23.04 -10.14
C GLN A 259 7.07 -21.92 -9.98
N GLY A 260 5.86 -22.13 -10.47
CA GLY A 260 4.77 -21.19 -10.29
C GLY A 260 3.42 -21.86 -10.48
N VAL A 261 2.38 -21.16 -10.03
CA VAL A 261 0.99 -21.62 -10.12
C VAL A 261 0.11 -20.50 -10.67
N ARG A 262 -0.89 -20.88 -11.46
CA ARG A 262 -1.96 -19.99 -11.93
C ARG A 262 -3.15 -20.15 -11.00
N THR A 263 -3.60 -19.05 -10.40
CA THR A 263 -4.75 -19.06 -9.49
C THR A 263 -5.44 -17.69 -9.54
N THR A 264 -6.22 -17.35 -8.51
CA THR A 264 -6.94 -16.08 -8.42
C THR A 264 -6.21 -15.08 -7.51
N LEU A 265 -6.42 -13.78 -7.74
CA LEU A 265 -5.89 -12.71 -6.89
C LEU A 265 -6.30 -12.90 -5.43
N GLY A 266 -7.54 -13.35 -5.18
CA GLY A 266 -8.04 -13.65 -3.85
C GLY A 266 -7.32 -14.79 -3.16
N THR A 267 -7.11 -15.90 -3.86
CA THR A 267 -6.35 -17.04 -3.33
C THR A 267 -4.91 -16.64 -2.98
N VAL A 268 -4.23 -15.89 -3.87
CA VAL A 268 -2.86 -15.42 -3.62
C VAL A 268 -2.80 -14.45 -2.44
N THR A 269 -3.71 -13.49 -2.39
CA THR A 269 -3.72 -12.48 -1.31
C THR A 269 -3.97 -13.14 0.04
N ALA A 270 -4.91 -14.08 0.11
CA ALA A 270 -5.20 -14.83 1.33
C ALA A 270 -4.01 -15.71 1.75
N LEU A 271 -3.33 -16.38 0.81
CA LEU A 271 -2.11 -17.12 1.10
C LEU A 271 -1.04 -16.21 1.69
N ILE A 272 -0.74 -15.10 1.02
CA ILE A 272 0.37 -14.23 1.43
C ILE A 272 0.08 -13.57 2.77
N MET A 273 -1.16 -13.20 3.08
CA MET A 273 -1.53 -12.71 4.41
C MET A 273 -1.24 -13.76 5.49
N ARG A 274 -1.64 -15.03 5.29
CA ARG A 274 -1.35 -16.10 6.25
C ARG A 274 0.15 -16.33 6.41
N LEU A 275 0.91 -16.32 5.32
CA LEU A 275 2.37 -16.46 5.36
C LEU A 275 3.01 -15.30 6.12
N GLN A 276 2.54 -14.07 5.86
CA GLN A 276 2.98 -12.88 6.57
C GLN A 276 2.70 -12.98 8.07
N GLU A 277 1.47 -13.31 8.46
CA GLU A 277 1.08 -13.46 9.87
C GLU A 277 1.95 -14.52 10.58
N ARG A 278 2.27 -15.62 9.89
CA ARG A 278 3.16 -16.66 10.42
C ARG A 278 4.60 -16.17 10.59
N GLU A 279 5.15 -15.49 9.58
CA GLU A 279 6.50 -14.93 9.66
C GLU A 279 6.59 -13.86 10.76
N ASP A 280 5.58 -12.99 10.87
CA ASP A 280 5.51 -11.97 11.93
C ASP A 280 5.32 -12.60 13.31
N GLY A 281 4.61 -13.73 13.43
CA GLY A 281 4.48 -14.48 14.66
C GLY A 281 5.79 -15.13 15.14
N ILE A 282 6.73 -15.44 14.23
CA ILE A 282 8.02 -16.04 14.56
C ILE A 282 9.11 -14.97 14.78
N SER A 283 9.17 -13.98 13.88
CA SER A 283 10.23 -12.97 13.85
C SER A 283 9.87 -11.65 14.54
N GLY A 284 8.62 -11.49 14.96
CA GLY A 284 8.03 -10.19 15.29
C GLY A 284 7.64 -9.40 14.02
N PRO A 285 6.74 -8.40 14.17
CA PRO A 285 6.33 -7.52 13.07
C PRO A 285 7.53 -6.72 12.53
N LYS A 286 7.58 -6.50 11.22
CA LYS A 286 8.66 -5.73 10.56
C LYS A 286 8.14 -4.57 9.70
N PRO A 287 8.60 -3.32 9.94
CA PRO A 287 9.44 -2.88 11.07
C PRO A 287 8.76 -3.06 12.42
N ASP A 288 9.56 -3.30 13.48
CA ASP A 288 9.06 -3.46 14.85
C ASP A 288 8.46 -2.14 15.33
N PRO A 289 7.15 -2.07 15.62
CA PRO A 289 6.49 -0.85 16.05
C PRO A 289 7.02 -0.26 17.37
N LEU A 290 7.63 -1.07 18.24
CA LEU A 290 8.14 -0.63 19.54
C LEU A 290 9.52 0.03 19.44
N GLU A 291 10.42 -0.51 18.60
CA GLU A 291 11.69 0.16 18.28
C GLU A 291 11.47 1.57 17.70
N LEU A 292 10.32 1.83 17.06
CA LEU A 292 9.92 3.15 16.53
C LEU A 292 9.61 4.18 17.63
N SER A 293 9.19 3.71 18.80
CA SER A 293 8.77 4.58 19.90
C SER A 293 9.96 5.17 20.66
N ASP A 294 11.14 4.55 20.57
CA ASP A 294 12.28 4.85 21.45
C ASP A 294 13.40 5.68 20.79
N ASP A 295 13.44 5.83 19.46
CA ASP A 295 14.40 6.71 18.77
C ASP A 295 13.84 8.16 18.62
N PRO A 296 14.36 9.15 19.38
CA PRO A 296 13.82 10.51 19.38
C PRO A 296 14.03 11.25 18.04
N LYS A 297 15.07 10.89 17.27
CA LYS A 297 15.32 11.49 15.96
C LYS A 297 14.31 10.98 14.95
N MET A 298 13.98 9.69 14.99
CA MET A 298 13.01 9.07 14.09
C MET A 298 11.58 9.48 14.40
N HIS A 299 11.23 9.53 15.69
CA HIS A 299 9.91 9.95 16.16
C HIS A 299 9.59 11.39 15.74
N LYS A 300 10.63 12.24 15.67
CA LYS A 300 10.53 13.57 15.08
C LYS A 300 10.11 13.45 13.62
N HIS A 301 10.83 12.73 12.76
CA HIS A 301 10.51 12.67 11.33
C HIS A 301 9.12 12.10 10.98
N LEU A 302 8.64 11.08 11.69
CA LEU A 302 7.36 10.44 11.37
C LEU A 302 6.15 11.23 11.87
N TYR A 303 6.26 11.81 13.07
CA TYR A 303 5.13 12.41 13.79
C TYR A 303 5.30 13.91 14.10
N VAL A 304 6.20 14.66 13.45
CA VAL A 304 6.34 16.12 13.71
C VAL A 304 4.98 16.82 13.64
N LEU A 305 4.23 16.60 12.55
CA LEU A 305 2.96 17.29 12.33
C LEU A 305 1.89 16.81 13.30
N GLU A 306 1.81 15.50 13.53
CA GLU A 306 0.88 14.87 14.47
C GLU A 306 1.13 15.34 15.90
N ARG A 307 2.39 15.39 16.33
CA ARG A 307 2.78 15.89 17.64
C ARG A 307 2.43 17.36 17.79
N PHE A 308 2.73 18.18 16.78
CA PHE A 308 2.38 19.60 16.80
C PHE A 308 0.87 19.81 16.95
N GLN A 309 0.06 19.01 16.24
CA GLN A 309 -1.39 19.06 16.36
C GLN A 309 -1.89 18.55 17.72
N ALA A 310 -1.31 17.47 18.25
CA ALA A 310 -1.65 16.98 19.58
C ALA A 310 -1.34 18.03 20.66
N GLU A 311 -0.19 18.71 20.55
CA GLU A 311 0.21 19.80 21.46
C GLU A 311 -0.80 20.94 21.45
N LYS A 312 -1.30 21.35 20.27
CA LYS A 312 -2.35 22.36 20.14
C LYS A 312 -3.67 21.98 20.82
N MET A 313 -4.00 20.70 20.86
CA MET A 313 -5.26 20.18 21.43
C MET A 313 -5.18 19.87 22.93
N GLY A 314 -4.06 20.20 23.59
CA GLY A 314 -3.90 20.00 25.03
C GLY A 314 -3.10 18.76 25.45
N TRP A 315 -2.46 18.04 24.52
CA TRP A 315 -1.65 16.84 24.86
C TRP A 315 -0.41 17.17 25.73
N GLY A 316 0.10 18.41 25.61
CA GLY A 316 1.36 18.83 26.20
C GLY A 316 2.58 18.22 25.50
N LYS A 317 3.78 18.46 26.04
CA LYS A 317 5.07 18.10 25.39
C LYS A 317 5.48 16.62 25.51
N ARG A 318 4.55 15.73 25.91
CA ARG A 318 4.85 14.31 26.10
C ARG A 318 4.91 13.59 24.75
N PRO A 319 5.86 12.66 24.55
CA PRO A 319 5.89 11.88 23.31
C PRO A 319 4.63 11.03 23.18
N LEU A 320 4.16 10.84 21.94
CA LEU A 320 3.24 9.76 21.61
C LEU A 320 4.01 8.44 21.80
N LYS A 321 3.40 7.42 22.38
CA LYS A 321 4.08 6.16 22.72
C LYS A 321 3.35 4.97 22.13
N GLY A 322 4.12 3.95 21.79
CA GLY A 322 3.61 2.67 21.28
C GLY A 322 3.09 2.76 19.84
N PRO A 323 2.68 1.61 19.28
CA PRO A 323 2.17 1.54 17.91
C PRO A 323 0.88 2.36 17.76
N SER A 324 0.73 3.06 16.64
CA SER A 324 -0.50 3.85 16.43
C SER A 324 -1.74 2.98 16.27
N SER A 325 -1.58 1.69 15.97
CA SER A 325 -2.68 0.71 15.94
C SER A 325 -3.34 0.47 17.31
N GLN A 326 -2.73 0.91 18.41
CA GLN A 326 -3.24 0.75 19.77
C GLN A 326 -3.72 2.07 20.40
N TRP A 327 -3.65 3.19 19.67
CA TRP A 327 -3.99 4.50 20.22
C TRP A 327 -5.48 4.72 20.42
N VAL A 328 -6.31 4.03 19.63
CA VAL A 328 -7.77 4.21 19.64
C VAL A 328 -8.42 3.09 20.43
N ASP A 329 -9.17 3.48 21.45
CA ASP A 329 -10.10 2.60 22.14
C ASP A 329 -11.28 2.28 21.22
N THR A 330 -11.29 1.09 20.63
CA THR A 330 -12.34 0.69 19.67
C THR A 330 -13.68 0.38 20.33
N ASP A 331 -13.74 0.21 21.65
CA ASP A 331 -15.03 0.09 22.35
C ASP A 331 -15.69 1.46 22.46
N LYS A 332 -14.89 2.51 22.59
CA LYS A 332 -15.34 3.90 22.60
C LYS A 332 -15.58 4.47 21.20
N TYR A 333 -14.78 4.04 20.22
CA TYR A 333 -14.90 4.42 18.81
C TYR A 333 -15.15 3.16 17.95
N PRO A 334 -16.35 2.58 18.02
CA PRO A 334 -16.66 1.33 17.31
C PRO A 334 -16.82 1.52 15.80
N ILE A 335 -17.03 2.75 15.35
CA ILE A 335 -17.22 3.12 13.94
C ILE A 335 -16.01 3.92 13.50
N TRP A 336 -15.50 3.61 12.29
CA TRP A 336 -14.44 4.39 11.70
C TRP A 336 -14.91 5.79 11.31
N THR A 337 -14.36 6.78 11.99
CA THR A 337 -14.70 8.21 11.87
C THR A 337 -13.45 9.07 11.88
N GLY A 338 -13.58 10.34 11.53
CA GLY A 338 -12.49 11.30 11.44
C GLY A 338 -11.89 11.40 10.04
N GLU A 339 -10.70 12.00 9.97
CA GLU A 339 -10.05 12.35 8.70
C GLU A 339 -9.78 11.13 7.80
N GLY A 340 -9.29 10.02 8.36
CA GLY A 340 -9.03 8.78 7.61
C GLY A 340 -10.28 8.24 6.91
N ALA A 341 -11.41 8.18 7.63
CA ALA A 341 -12.69 7.74 7.07
C ALA A 341 -13.19 8.67 5.97
N ARG A 342 -13.06 9.99 6.15
CA ARG A 342 -13.41 10.99 5.12
C ARG A 342 -12.55 10.84 3.86
N THR A 343 -11.23 10.67 4.01
CA THR A 343 -10.31 10.47 2.89
C THR A 343 -10.63 9.19 2.11
N ASP A 344 -10.97 8.10 2.79
CA ASP A 344 -11.34 6.83 2.13
C ASP A 344 -12.63 6.96 1.31
N VAL A 345 -13.66 7.63 1.85
CA VAL A 345 -14.90 7.90 1.12
C VAL A 345 -14.65 8.77 -0.10
N LEU A 346 -13.88 9.85 0.04
CA LEU A 346 -13.51 10.72 -1.09
C LEU A 346 -12.79 9.92 -2.19
N ARG A 347 -11.89 9.01 -1.81
CA ARG A 347 -11.19 8.14 -2.77
C ARG A 347 -12.14 7.16 -3.44
N ALA A 348 -13.02 6.51 -2.68
CA ALA A 348 -14.05 5.64 -3.26
C ALA A 348 -14.94 6.40 -4.27
N CYS A 349 -15.30 7.66 -4.01
CA CYS A 349 -16.06 8.48 -4.94
C CYS A 349 -15.27 8.87 -6.20
N LEU A 350 -13.97 9.18 -6.07
CA LEU A 350 -13.09 9.46 -7.20
C LEU A 350 -12.86 8.23 -8.08
N ASP A 351 -12.78 7.05 -7.46
CA ASP A 351 -12.64 5.78 -8.17
C ASP A 351 -13.93 5.39 -8.88
N ALA A 352 -15.09 5.58 -8.22
CA ALA A 352 -16.41 5.36 -8.81
C ALA A 352 -16.66 6.27 -10.02
N THR A 353 -16.32 7.56 -9.90
CA THR A 353 -16.47 8.50 -11.04
C THR A 353 -15.50 8.21 -12.17
N SER A 354 -14.28 7.74 -11.88
CA SER A 354 -13.30 7.33 -12.90
C SER A 354 -13.72 6.03 -13.61
N THR A 355 -14.30 5.08 -12.88
CA THR A 355 -14.80 3.81 -13.44
C THR A 355 -16.10 3.98 -14.21
N GLU A 356 -17.03 4.81 -13.73
CA GLU A 356 -18.27 5.17 -14.44
C GLU A 356 -17.96 5.93 -15.73
N HIS A 357 -17.08 6.96 -15.71
CA HIS A 357 -16.68 7.66 -16.94
C HIS A 357 -16.02 6.71 -17.94
N ALA A 358 -15.23 5.73 -17.48
CA ALA A 358 -14.64 4.73 -18.34
C ALA A 358 -15.66 3.72 -18.91
N MET A 359 -16.72 3.37 -18.16
CA MET A 359 -17.82 2.54 -18.65
C MET A 359 -18.74 3.31 -19.63
N VAL A 360 -18.91 4.62 -19.43
CA VAL A 360 -19.71 5.50 -20.31
C VAL A 360 -18.98 5.83 -21.61
N CYS A 361 -17.65 5.91 -21.59
CA CYS A 361 -16.80 5.89 -22.77
C CYS A 361 -16.83 4.49 -23.44
N LYS A 362 -17.97 4.17 -24.05
CA LYS A 362 -18.15 2.98 -24.91
C LYS A 362 -16.98 2.89 -25.88
N CYS A 363 -16.10 1.91 -25.69
CA CYS A 363 -15.24 1.44 -26.77
C CYS A 363 -16.18 1.02 -27.91
N PRO A 364 -16.09 1.62 -29.10
CA PRO A 364 -16.80 1.07 -30.25
C PRO A 364 -16.15 -0.29 -30.51
N CYS A 365 -16.91 -1.35 -30.29
CA CYS A 365 -16.54 -2.70 -30.68
C CYS A 365 -16.29 -2.69 -32.20
N LEU A 366 -15.08 -3.01 -32.62
CA LEU A 366 -14.74 -3.45 -33.97
C LEU A 366 -13.93 -4.73 -33.87
#